data_AF-A0AAU4XD94-F1
#
_entry.id   AF-A0AAU4XD94-F1
#
_cell.length_a   1.000
_cell.length_b   1.000
_cell.length_c   1.000
_cell.angle_alpha   90.00
_cell.angle_beta   90.00
_cell.angle_gamma   90.00
#
_symmetry.space_group_name_H-M   'P 1'
#
loop_
_entity.id
_entity.type
_entity.pdbx_description
1 polymer ?
#
loop_
_entity_poly.entity_id
_entity_poly.type
_entity_poly.pdbx_seq_one_letter_code
_entity_poly.pdbx_strand_id
1 'polypeptide(L)'
;MATLPNPLPSLAADPSGRALGLELPPGKLIDATDEGPWHEPLLWHAEAPATPGDWATLGSAPRTAGLLPLLIDVGGGQGGPEEWELMPEETSYPGDHDADEVLAGYWEEYAEDELEADADYPGKEAVTELFGEAKEFAETIAPHGVQWPGLAPATAPEADADDRATEVADSLAGGGSWLKEPRLALVPARRSADIPAAIGWSGPVNYEGDVARLCAVLRSWEDRFGVRVVALTFDQLVLSVAAPPTTAAEAEAVAAEHFAFCPDNITQGESETLRAYAADEVLGRRVWSFWWD
;
A
#
# COMPACT_ATOMS: atom_id res chain seq x y z
N MET A 1 17.46 -1.64 18.13
CA MET A 1 16.47 -2.31 17.26
C MET A 1 16.89 -3.77 17.16
N ALA A 2 16.08 -4.73 17.60
CA ALA A 2 16.38 -6.15 17.34
C ALA A 2 15.87 -6.45 15.92
N THR A 3 16.71 -6.19 14.92
CA THR A 3 16.45 -6.64 13.56
C THR A 3 16.31 -8.16 13.59
N LEU A 4 15.22 -8.67 13.03
CA LEU A 4 15.15 -10.10 12.78
C LEU A 4 16.30 -10.46 11.85
N PRO A 5 16.93 -11.62 12.03
CA PRO A 5 17.89 -12.10 11.05
C PRO A 5 17.21 -12.16 9.68
N ASN A 6 17.74 -11.43 8.70
CA ASN A 6 17.26 -11.53 7.33
C ASN A 6 17.59 -12.94 6.79
N PRO A 7 16.58 -13.75 6.44
CA PRO A 7 16.80 -15.12 5.97
C PRO A 7 17.14 -15.18 4.47
N LEU A 8 16.92 -14.10 3.70
CA LEU A 8 17.12 -14.08 2.25
C LEU A 8 18.53 -14.42 1.78
N PRO A 9 19.63 -14.01 2.46
CA PRO A 9 20.98 -14.43 2.09
C PRO A 9 21.17 -15.95 1.98
N SER A 10 20.36 -16.74 2.70
CA SER A 10 20.43 -18.21 2.61
C SER A 10 19.97 -18.76 1.25
N LEU A 11 19.10 -18.02 0.54
CA LEU A 11 18.61 -18.41 -0.79
C LEU A 11 19.71 -18.36 -1.87
N ALA A 12 20.79 -17.61 -1.65
CA ALA A 12 21.95 -17.65 -2.56
C ALA A 12 22.65 -19.02 -2.56
N ALA A 13 22.68 -19.70 -1.41
CA ALA A 13 23.28 -21.02 -1.25
C ALA A 13 22.28 -22.17 -1.47
N ASP A 14 21.00 -21.94 -1.17
CA ASP A 14 19.88 -22.85 -1.43
C ASP A 14 18.72 -22.13 -2.13
N PRO A 15 18.78 -21.93 -3.46
CA PRO A 15 17.76 -21.21 -4.21
C PRO A 15 16.36 -21.82 -4.12
N SER A 16 16.24 -23.09 -3.74
CA SER A 16 14.96 -23.75 -3.54
C SER A 16 14.30 -23.39 -2.19
N GLY A 17 15.05 -22.78 -1.27
CA GLY A 17 14.58 -22.39 0.06
C GLY A 17 14.28 -23.56 1.00
N ARG A 18 14.74 -24.78 0.69
CA ARG A 18 14.47 -25.98 1.50
C ARG A 18 15.01 -25.87 2.93
N ALA A 19 16.14 -25.21 3.12
CA ALA A 19 16.70 -24.92 4.43
C ALA A 19 15.75 -24.04 5.29
N LEU A 20 14.90 -23.23 4.65
CA LEU A 20 13.86 -22.42 5.27
C LEU A 20 12.49 -23.12 5.30
N GLY A 21 12.40 -24.38 4.85
CA GLY A 21 11.14 -25.12 4.73
C GLY A 21 10.27 -24.70 3.55
N LEU A 22 10.86 -24.07 2.54
CA LEU A 22 10.19 -23.61 1.32
C LEU A 22 10.47 -24.55 0.14
N GLU A 23 9.65 -24.42 -0.91
CA GLU A 23 9.84 -25.06 -2.22
C GLU A 23 9.70 -23.99 -3.32
N LEU A 24 10.68 -23.10 -3.40
CA LEU A 24 10.62 -21.95 -4.29
C LEU A 24 10.93 -22.32 -5.75
N PRO A 25 10.23 -21.73 -6.73
CA PRO A 25 10.63 -21.79 -8.14
C PRO A 25 11.94 -21.00 -8.37
N PRO A 26 12.52 -21.04 -9.58
CA PRO A 26 13.59 -20.11 -9.95
C PRO A 26 13.17 -18.65 -9.71
N GLY A 27 14.09 -17.87 -9.18
CA GLY A 27 13.87 -16.49 -8.78
C GLY A 27 15.18 -15.77 -8.52
N LYS A 28 15.08 -14.46 -8.28
CA LYS A 28 16.23 -13.59 -8.04
C LYS A 28 16.09 -12.84 -6.71
N LEU A 29 17.24 -12.58 -6.11
CA LEU A 29 17.38 -11.72 -4.94
C LEU A 29 17.57 -10.28 -5.43
N ILE A 30 16.91 -9.34 -4.78
CA ILE A 30 17.01 -7.91 -5.07
C ILE A 30 17.73 -7.23 -3.91
N ASP A 31 18.85 -6.61 -4.23
CA ASP A 31 19.62 -5.74 -3.32
C ASP A 31 19.86 -4.36 -3.94
N ALA A 32 19.30 -4.05 -5.12
CA ALA A 32 19.42 -2.74 -5.74
C ALA A 32 18.60 -1.69 -4.97
N THR A 33 19.21 -0.53 -4.72
CA THR A 33 18.62 0.67 -4.11
C THR A 33 19.04 1.90 -4.90
N ASP A 34 18.42 3.06 -4.65
CA ASP A 34 18.76 4.33 -5.31
C ASP A 34 20.25 4.70 -5.14
N GLU A 35 20.80 4.48 -3.95
CA GLU A 35 22.21 4.75 -3.61
C GLU A 35 23.17 3.61 -3.99
N GLY A 36 22.69 2.57 -4.68
CA GLY A 36 23.47 1.40 -5.12
C GLY A 36 23.11 0.10 -4.38
N PRO A 37 23.99 -0.92 -4.37
CA PRO A 37 23.67 -2.20 -3.74
C PRO A 37 23.56 -2.11 -2.21
N TRP A 38 22.48 -2.65 -1.66
CA TRP A 38 22.27 -2.86 -0.23
C TRP A 38 23.17 -3.98 0.30
N HIS A 39 23.47 -3.92 1.60
CA HIS A 39 24.37 -4.88 2.23
C HIS A 39 23.77 -6.29 2.40
N GLU A 40 22.45 -6.42 2.25
CA GLU A 40 21.71 -7.68 2.22
C GLU A 40 20.51 -7.59 1.25
N PRO A 41 19.96 -8.70 0.76
CA PRO A 41 18.79 -8.64 -0.12
C PRO A 41 17.54 -8.10 0.61
N LEU A 42 16.82 -7.20 -0.05
CA LEU A 42 15.57 -6.60 0.42
C LEU A 42 14.36 -7.50 0.14
N LEU A 43 14.34 -8.18 -1.02
CA LEU A 43 13.31 -9.14 -1.36
C LEU A 43 13.84 -10.24 -2.29
N TRP A 44 13.12 -11.35 -2.36
CA TRP A 44 13.25 -12.34 -3.43
C TRP A 44 11.99 -12.32 -4.27
N HIS A 45 12.09 -12.55 -5.58
CA HIS A 45 10.90 -12.85 -6.38
C HIS A 45 11.15 -13.87 -7.48
N ALA A 46 10.07 -14.56 -7.87
CA ALA A 46 10.07 -15.58 -8.90
C ALA A 46 10.34 -14.98 -10.30
N GLU A 47 11.02 -15.75 -11.15
CA GLU A 47 11.26 -15.43 -12.56
C GLU A 47 10.06 -15.71 -13.46
N ALA A 48 9.12 -16.56 -13.02
CA ALA A 48 7.90 -16.89 -13.74
C ALA A 48 6.73 -16.00 -13.27
N PRO A 49 5.74 -15.69 -14.13
CA PRO A 49 4.56 -14.97 -13.68
C PRO A 49 3.81 -15.80 -12.64
N ALA A 50 3.29 -15.14 -11.61
CA ALA A 50 2.44 -15.78 -10.63
C ALA A 50 1.16 -16.29 -11.30
N THR A 51 0.69 -17.43 -10.84
CA THR A 51 -0.57 -18.05 -11.25
C THR A 51 -1.48 -18.26 -10.04
N PRO A 52 -2.81 -18.31 -10.23
CA PRO A 52 -3.72 -18.59 -9.12
C PRO A 52 -3.36 -19.89 -8.41
N GLY A 53 -3.24 -19.85 -7.09
CA GLY A 53 -2.82 -20.94 -6.22
C GLY A 53 -1.35 -20.91 -5.79
N ASP A 54 -0.49 -20.11 -6.44
CA ASP A 54 0.94 -20.02 -6.06
C ASP A 54 1.10 -19.45 -4.65
N TRP A 55 0.34 -18.40 -4.33
CA TRP A 55 0.33 -17.80 -2.99
C TRP A 55 -0.16 -18.79 -1.93
N ALA A 56 -1.28 -19.48 -2.22
CA ALA A 56 -1.85 -20.48 -1.32
C ALA A 56 -0.88 -21.64 -1.05
N THR A 57 -0.10 -22.04 -2.06
CA THR A 57 0.87 -23.15 -1.98
C THR A 57 2.01 -22.87 -1.00
N LEU A 58 2.38 -21.60 -0.80
CA LEU A 58 3.38 -21.22 0.22
C LEU A 58 2.89 -21.52 1.65
N GLY A 59 1.57 -21.44 1.89
CA GLY A 59 0.97 -21.60 3.20
C GLY A 59 1.65 -20.76 4.28
N SER A 60 1.87 -21.34 5.47
CA SER A 60 2.51 -20.65 6.60
C SER A 60 4.05 -20.77 6.62
N ALA A 61 4.66 -21.43 5.64
CA ALA A 61 6.09 -21.72 5.65
C ALA A 61 6.96 -20.45 5.58
N PRO A 62 6.68 -19.47 4.68
CA PRO A 62 7.42 -18.21 4.67
C PRO A 62 7.36 -17.49 6.01
N ARG A 63 6.17 -17.39 6.61
CA ARG A 63 5.98 -16.69 7.89
C ARG A 63 6.82 -17.33 9.02
N THR A 64 6.93 -18.65 9.00
CA THR A 64 7.78 -19.40 9.96
C THR A 64 9.27 -19.10 9.76
N ALA A 65 9.68 -18.83 8.52
CA ALA A 65 11.03 -18.41 8.17
C ALA A 65 11.29 -16.90 8.38
N GLY A 66 10.29 -16.11 8.77
CA GLY A 66 10.40 -14.65 8.88
C GLY A 66 10.25 -13.90 7.56
N LEU A 67 9.62 -14.53 6.56
CA LEU A 67 9.31 -13.97 5.26
C LEU A 67 7.79 -13.82 5.09
N LEU A 68 7.37 -12.79 4.38
CA LEU A 68 5.97 -12.58 4.01
C LEU A 68 5.81 -12.60 2.49
N PRO A 69 4.77 -13.28 1.97
CA PRO A 69 4.46 -13.26 0.56
C PRO A 69 3.95 -11.89 0.10
N LEU A 70 4.27 -11.56 -1.16
CA LEU A 70 3.85 -10.35 -1.86
C LEU A 70 3.73 -10.65 -3.36
N LEU A 71 2.86 -9.96 -4.08
CA LEU A 71 2.91 -9.89 -5.54
C LEU A 71 3.59 -8.59 -5.94
N ILE A 72 4.51 -8.64 -6.90
CA ILE A 72 5.08 -7.44 -7.51
C ILE A 72 4.78 -7.42 -8.99
N ASP A 73 4.40 -6.28 -9.56
CA ASP A 73 4.27 -6.16 -11.02
C ASP A 73 5.58 -5.68 -11.64
N VAL A 74 6.18 -6.50 -12.49
CA VAL A 74 7.41 -6.15 -13.22
C VAL A 74 7.16 -5.75 -14.67
N GLY A 75 5.90 -5.77 -15.11
CA GLY A 75 5.50 -5.39 -16.47
C GLY A 75 5.15 -3.90 -16.61
N GLY A 76 5.31 -3.11 -15.54
CA GLY A 76 5.07 -1.67 -15.50
C GLY A 76 5.99 -0.88 -16.44
N GLY A 77 5.68 0.41 -16.66
CA GLY A 77 6.53 1.28 -17.49
C GLY A 77 7.91 1.53 -16.88
N GLN A 78 7.99 1.41 -15.56
CA GLN A 78 9.15 1.59 -14.69
C GLN A 78 9.85 0.26 -14.36
N GLY A 79 9.49 -0.83 -15.04
CA GLY A 79 10.14 -2.12 -14.89
C GLY A 79 9.90 -2.79 -13.53
N GLY A 80 10.89 -3.60 -13.12
CA GLY A 80 10.86 -4.37 -11.89
C GLY A 80 11.50 -3.66 -10.69
N PRO A 81 11.53 -4.29 -9.52
CA PRO A 81 12.03 -3.68 -8.28
C PRO A 81 13.49 -3.22 -8.32
N GLU A 82 14.30 -3.67 -9.28
CA GLU A 82 15.64 -3.12 -9.50
C GLU A 82 15.65 -1.68 -10.02
N GLU A 83 14.55 -1.24 -10.62
CA GLU A 83 14.37 0.09 -11.22
C GLU A 83 13.44 0.97 -10.38
N TRP A 84 12.96 0.48 -9.24
CA TRP A 84 12.03 1.21 -8.37
C TRP A 84 12.70 2.21 -7.43
N GLU A 85 14.02 2.41 -7.51
CA GLU A 85 14.74 3.40 -6.67
C GLU A 85 14.41 3.20 -5.18
N LEU A 86 14.57 1.98 -4.67
CA LEU A 86 14.30 1.65 -3.27
C LEU A 86 15.21 2.47 -2.34
N MET A 87 14.68 2.97 -1.21
CA MET A 87 15.36 3.87 -0.27
C MET A 87 15.28 3.37 1.20
N PRO A 88 15.84 2.19 1.53
CA PRO A 88 15.78 1.67 2.90
C PRO A 88 16.53 2.53 3.95
N GLU A 89 17.48 3.39 3.54
CA GLU A 89 18.17 4.33 4.45
C GLU A 89 17.31 5.52 4.89
N GLU A 90 16.39 5.96 4.04
CA GLU A 90 15.47 7.07 4.29
C GLU A 90 14.25 6.63 5.13
N THR A 91 14.13 5.32 5.39
CA THR A 91 12.98 4.73 6.07
C THR A 91 13.22 4.62 7.58
N SER A 92 12.40 5.28 8.37
CA SER A 92 12.44 5.14 9.83
C SER A 92 11.72 3.86 10.31
N TYR A 93 11.57 3.64 11.62
CA TYR A 93 10.87 2.47 12.13
C TYR A 93 9.35 2.73 12.21
N PRO A 94 8.47 1.92 11.59
CA PRO A 94 7.03 2.19 11.61
C PRO A 94 6.38 2.16 13.01
N GLY A 95 7.09 1.68 14.03
CA GLY A 95 6.58 1.67 15.42
C GLY A 95 6.90 2.93 16.20
N ASP A 96 7.68 3.85 15.62
CA ASP A 96 8.01 5.14 16.23
C ASP A 96 6.95 6.21 15.87
N HIS A 97 5.97 5.87 15.03
CA HIS A 97 4.90 6.76 14.58
C HIS A 97 3.53 6.32 15.09
N ASP A 98 2.65 7.28 15.36
CA ASP A 98 1.25 7.04 15.69
C ASP A 98 0.35 7.26 14.46
N ALA A 99 -0.56 6.34 14.18
CA ALA A 99 -1.39 6.38 12.98
C ALA A 99 -2.41 7.54 12.97
N ASP A 100 -2.96 7.92 14.13
CA ASP A 100 -3.91 9.04 14.21
C ASP A 100 -3.17 10.36 14.03
N GLU A 101 -1.99 10.52 14.63
CA GLU A 101 -1.14 11.71 14.45
C GLU A 101 -0.65 11.85 13.00
N VAL A 102 -0.26 10.74 12.35
CA VAL A 102 0.16 10.75 10.94
C VAL A 102 -0.99 11.18 10.02
N LEU A 103 -2.16 10.56 10.14
CA LEU A 103 -3.32 10.92 9.30
C LEU A 103 -3.87 12.32 9.59
N ALA A 104 -3.85 12.74 10.86
CA ALA A 104 -4.23 14.10 11.23
C ALA A 104 -3.31 15.13 10.55
N GLY A 105 -2.00 14.90 10.59
CA GLY A 105 -1.02 15.79 9.95
C GLY A 105 -1.23 15.89 8.44
N TYR A 106 -1.41 14.75 7.76
CA TYR A 106 -1.69 14.72 6.32
C TYR A 106 -3.01 15.41 5.95
N TRP A 107 -4.05 15.21 6.75
CA TRP A 107 -5.34 15.87 6.53
C TRP A 107 -5.23 17.39 6.68
N GLU A 108 -4.52 17.85 7.72
CA GLU A 108 -4.31 19.28 7.99
C GLU A 108 -3.46 19.94 6.89
N GLU A 109 -2.35 19.32 6.48
CA GLU A 109 -1.48 19.81 5.40
C GLU A 109 -2.25 19.93 4.08
N TYR A 110 -2.98 18.88 3.69
CA TYR A 110 -3.78 18.90 2.46
C TYR A 110 -4.91 19.95 2.53
N ALA A 111 -5.55 20.12 3.70
CA ALA A 111 -6.56 21.14 3.88
C ALA A 111 -5.99 22.56 3.80
N GLU A 112 -4.77 22.80 4.30
CA GLU A 112 -4.08 24.09 4.19
C GLU A 112 -3.75 24.41 2.72
N ASP A 113 -3.19 23.45 1.98
CA ASP A 113 -2.82 23.60 0.57
C ASP A 113 -4.04 23.90 -0.32
N GLU A 114 -5.13 23.15 -0.16
CA GLU A 114 -6.35 23.35 -0.94
C GLU A 114 -7.05 24.67 -0.60
N LEU A 115 -7.04 25.08 0.68
CA LEU A 115 -7.58 26.40 1.07
C LEU A 115 -6.74 27.55 0.51
N GLU A 116 -5.42 27.39 0.40
CA GLU A 116 -4.56 28.37 -0.27
C GLU A 116 -4.84 28.40 -1.79
N ALA A 117 -5.05 27.24 -2.42
CA ALA A 117 -5.41 27.15 -3.84
C ALA A 117 -6.79 27.76 -4.14
N ASP A 118 -7.77 27.60 -3.23
CA ASP A 118 -9.10 28.19 -3.33
C ASP A 118 -9.11 29.71 -3.08
N ALA A 119 -8.02 30.28 -2.56
CA ALA A 119 -7.92 31.74 -2.41
C ALA A 119 -7.96 32.45 -3.78
N ASP A 120 -8.35 33.73 -3.76
CA ASP A 120 -8.31 34.55 -4.98
C ASP A 120 -6.86 34.91 -5.31
N TYR A 121 -6.40 34.56 -6.52
CA TYR A 121 -5.05 34.84 -6.99
C TYR A 121 -5.04 35.43 -8.40
N PRO A 122 -4.05 36.27 -8.76
CA PRO A 122 -3.96 36.86 -10.08
C PRO A 122 -3.91 35.79 -11.18
N GLY A 123 -4.90 35.79 -12.07
CA GLY A 123 -5.01 34.82 -13.17
C GLY A 123 -5.95 33.64 -12.91
N LYS A 124 -6.58 33.55 -11.73
CA LYS A 124 -7.60 32.53 -11.43
C LYS A 124 -8.72 32.49 -12.48
N GLU A 125 -9.25 33.64 -12.87
CA GLU A 125 -10.27 33.74 -13.94
C GLU A 125 -9.82 33.08 -15.25
N ALA A 126 -8.55 33.24 -15.65
CA ALA A 126 -8.02 32.65 -16.87
C ALA A 126 -7.83 31.13 -16.74
N VAL A 127 -7.46 30.63 -15.55
CA VAL A 127 -7.40 29.19 -15.26
C VAL A 127 -8.80 28.60 -15.31
N THR A 128 -9.78 29.24 -14.67
CA THR A 128 -11.19 28.81 -14.69
C THR A 128 -11.78 28.82 -16.11
N GLU A 129 -11.44 29.81 -16.93
CA GLU A 129 -11.89 29.86 -18.33
C GLU A 129 -11.29 28.72 -19.18
N LEU A 130 -10.06 28.30 -18.87
CA LEU A 130 -9.35 27.24 -19.62
C LEU A 130 -9.69 25.82 -19.14
N PHE A 131 -9.83 25.62 -17.82
CA PHE A 131 -9.92 24.30 -17.19
C PHE A 131 -11.24 24.06 -16.44
N GLY A 132 -12.13 25.06 -16.36
CA GLY A 132 -13.39 24.99 -15.62
C GLY A 132 -13.27 25.43 -14.16
N GLU A 133 -14.41 25.49 -13.46
CA GLU A 133 -14.42 25.69 -12.00
C GLU A 133 -13.94 24.41 -11.32
N ALA A 134 -12.91 24.53 -10.48
CA ALA A 134 -12.55 23.46 -9.55
C ALA A 134 -13.70 23.26 -8.56
N LYS A 135 -13.91 22.02 -8.11
CA LYS A 135 -14.80 21.76 -6.99
C LYS A 135 -14.24 22.41 -5.74
N GLU A 136 -15.11 23.03 -4.94
CA GLU A 136 -14.70 23.56 -3.65
C GLU A 136 -14.20 22.40 -2.78
N PHE A 137 -13.06 22.59 -2.11
CA PHE A 137 -12.47 21.57 -1.23
C PHE A 137 -13.49 21.01 -0.22
N ALA A 138 -14.34 21.89 0.34
CA ALA A 138 -15.39 21.52 1.27
C ALA A 138 -16.45 20.56 0.69
N GLU A 139 -16.71 20.62 -0.62
CA GLU A 139 -17.60 19.67 -1.30
C GLU A 139 -16.92 18.30 -1.44
N THR A 140 -15.63 18.29 -1.77
CA THR A 140 -14.82 17.09 -1.92
C THR A 140 -14.79 16.25 -0.64
N ILE A 141 -14.58 16.88 0.53
CA ILE A 141 -14.41 16.18 1.81
C ILE A 141 -15.70 16.00 2.63
N ALA A 142 -16.85 16.50 2.15
CA ALA A 142 -18.12 16.34 2.86
C ALA A 142 -18.44 14.84 3.11
N PRO A 143 -19.03 14.46 4.28
CA PRO A 143 -19.61 15.31 5.32
C PRO A 143 -18.59 15.92 6.30
N HIS A 144 -17.32 15.58 6.15
CA HIS A 144 -16.27 16.10 7.02
C HIS A 144 -15.96 17.56 6.68
N GLY A 145 -15.36 18.25 7.63
CA GLY A 145 -14.83 19.60 7.41
C GLY A 145 -13.31 19.58 7.46
N VAL A 146 -12.68 20.75 7.41
CA VAL A 146 -11.22 20.88 7.40
C VAL A 146 -10.51 20.32 8.64
N GLN A 147 -11.24 19.99 9.70
CA GLN A 147 -10.68 19.36 10.88
C GLN A 147 -10.68 17.84 10.73
N TRP A 148 -9.56 17.21 11.08
CA TRP A 148 -9.41 15.75 11.07
C TRP A 148 -10.55 15.05 11.84
N PRO A 149 -11.33 14.16 11.19
CA PRO A 149 -12.45 13.48 11.86
C PRO A 149 -12.04 12.38 12.85
N GLY A 150 -10.77 11.97 12.89
CA GLY A 150 -10.28 10.87 13.72
C GLY A 150 -10.35 9.51 13.03
N LEU A 151 -9.63 8.53 13.58
CA LEU A 151 -9.68 7.15 13.09
C LEU A 151 -11.09 6.55 13.16
N ALA A 152 -11.47 5.86 12.09
CA ALA A 152 -12.65 5.01 12.02
C ALA A 152 -12.56 3.86 13.05
N PRO A 153 -13.69 3.47 13.65
CA PRO A 153 -13.72 2.32 14.55
C PRO A 153 -13.41 1.01 13.79
N ALA A 154 -12.85 0.03 14.50
CA ALA A 154 -12.69 -1.33 13.98
C ALA A 154 -14.05 -1.97 13.66
N THR A 155 -14.10 -2.79 12.62
CA THR A 155 -15.27 -3.55 12.18
C THR A 155 -15.07 -5.04 12.45
N ALA A 156 -16.15 -5.82 12.34
CA ALA A 156 -16.09 -7.26 12.56
C ALA A 156 -15.53 -7.99 11.31
N PRO A 157 -14.57 -8.93 11.48
CA PRO A 157 -14.04 -9.69 10.34
C PRO A 157 -15.10 -10.61 9.73
N GLU A 158 -15.15 -10.64 8.41
CA GLU A 158 -15.94 -11.60 7.61
C GLU A 158 -15.18 -12.92 7.38
N ALA A 159 -13.84 -12.88 7.44
CA ALA A 159 -12.95 -13.99 7.17
C ALA A 159 -11.64 -13.87 7.98
N ASP A 160 -10.84 -14.93 8.00
CA ASP A 160 -9.44 -14.81 8.44
C ASP A 160 -8.66 -13.91 7.46
N ALA A 161 -7.74 -13.11 8.00
CA ALA A 161 -7.00 -12.13 7.20
C ALA A 161 -6.03 -12.77 6.21
N ASP A 162 -5.40 -13.90 6.56
CA ASP A 162 -4.46 -14.58 5.67
C ASP A 162 -5.23 -15.39 4.60
N ASP A 163 -6.39 -15.94 4.94
CA ASP A 163 -7.30 -16.56 3.96
C ASP A 163 -7.79 -15.50 2.94
N ARG A 164 -8.21 -14.32 3.42
CA ARG A 164 -8.64 -13.23 2.54
C ARG A 164 -7.50 -12.70 1.66
N ALA A 165 -6.29 -12.59 2.19
CA ALA A 165 -5.12 -12.22 1.40
C ALA A 165 -4.85 -13.23 0.27
N THR A 166 -5.02 -14.52 0.56
CA THR A 166 -4.87 -15.59 -0.45
C THR A 166 -5.93 -15.46 -1.56
N GLU A 167 -7.20 -15.23 -1.21
CA GLU A 167 -8.28 -15.01 -2.19
C GLU A 167 -7.99 -13.82 -3.12
N VAL A 168 -7.51 -12.71 -2.56
CA VAL A 168 -7.18 -11.50 -3.31
C VAL A 168 -5.94 -11.71 -4.19
N ALA A 169 -4.90 -12.36 -3.67
CA ALA A 169 -3.71 -12.71 -4.43
C ALA A 169 -4.02 -13.60 -5.64
N ASP A 170 -4.88 -14.61 -5.47
CA ASP A 170 -5.31 -15.49 -6.55
C ASP A 170 -6.08 -14.71 -7.63
N SER A 171 -6.92 -13.75 -7.24
CA SER A 171 -7.61 -12.87 -8.18
C SER A 171 -6.64 -11.99 -8.97
N LEU A 172 -5.62 -11.44 -8.30
CA LEU A 172 -4.61 -10.57 -8.91
C LEU A 172 -3.63 -11.31 -9.82
N ALA A 173 -3.33 -12.58 -9.52
CA ALA A 173 -2.54 -13.47 -10.38
C ALA A 173 -3.37 -14.09 -11.53
N GLY A 174 -4.69 -13.94 -11.51
CA GLY A 174 -5.62 -14.49 -12.49
C GLY A 174 -5.71 -13.66 -13.79
N GLY A 175 -6.24 -14.30 -14.83
CA GLY A 175 -6.53 -13.60 -16.09
C GLY A 175 -7.62 -12.54 -15.91
N GLY A 176 -7.33 -11.29 -16.30
CA GLY A 176 -8.22 -10.14 -16.13
C GLY A 176 -7.79 -9.15 -15.04
N SER A 177 -6.72 -9.45 -14.31
CA SER A 177 -6.02 -8.47 -13.47
C SER A 177 -5.43 -7.34 -14.31
N TRP A 178 -5.33 -6.15 -13.71
CA TRP A 178 -4.65 -5.01 -14.30
C TRP A 178 -3.12 -5.07 -14.13
N LEU A 179 -2.63 -5.95 -13.23
CA LEU A 179 -1.20 -6.26 -13.12
C LEU A 179 -0.73 -6.92 -14.40
N LYS A 180 0.35 -6.40 -15.00
CA LYS A 180 0.80 -6.80 -16.33
C LYS A 180 1.59 -8.11 -16.29
N GLU A 181 2.57 -8.18 -15.39
CA GLU A 181 3.41 -9.35 -15.16
C GLU A 181 3.61 -9.58 -13.66
N PRO A 182 2.56 -9.97 -12.91
CA PRO A 182 2.67 -10.22 -11.48
C PRO A 182 3.67 -11.34 -11.20
N ARG A 183 4.57 -11.14 -10.23
CA ARG A 183 5.55 -12.11 -9.76
C ARG A 183 5.32 -12.37 -8.28
N LEU A 184 5.41 -13.64 -7.88
CA LEU A 184 5.44 -14.00 -6.46
C LEU A 184 6.75 -13.53 -5.85
N ALA A 185 6.68 -12.82 -4.73
CA ALA A 185 7.80 -12.28 -3.98
C ALA A 185 7.74 -12.67 -2.51
N LEU A 186 8.89 -12.63 -1.84
CA LEU A 186 9.07 -12.86 -0.42
C LEU A 186 9.90 -11.72 0.19
N VAL A 187 9.38 -11.11 1.25
CA VAL A 187 9.98 -9.95 1.94
C VAL A 187 10.27 -10.29 3.40
N PRO A 188 11.44 -9.96 3.96
CA PRO A 188 11.77 -10.17 5.36
C PRO A 188 11.03 -9.16 6.24
N ALA A 189 9.89 -9.56 6.78
CA ALA A 189 9.04 -8.70 7.60
C ALA A 189 8.28 -9.48 8.67
N ARG A 190 7.91 -8.80 9.77
CA ARG A 190 7.12 -9.40 10.87
C ARG A 190 5.62 -9.28 10.66
N ARG A 191 5.23 -8.14 10.09
CA ARG A 191 3.85 -7.74 9.83
C ARG A 191 3.72 -7.43 8.35
N SER A 192 2.55 -7.70 7.80
CA SER A 192 2.30 -7.44 6.38
C SER A 192 2.34 -5.94 6.11
N ALA A 193 1.84 -5.15 7.07
CA ALA A 193 1.92 -3.70 7.06
C ALA A 193 3.35 -3.12 7.02
N ASP A 194 4.37 -3.89 7.39
CA ASP A 194 5.77 -3.42 7.42
C ASP A 194 6.50 -3.68 6.10
N ILE A 195 5.88 -4.38 5.15
CA ILE A 195 6.51 -4.76 3.88
C ILE A 195 7.08 -3.55 3.13
N PRO A 196 6.34 -2.43 2.94
CA PRO A 196 6.87 -1.28 2.21
C PRO A 196 8.11 -0.68 2.88
N ALA A 197 8.08 -0.51 4.20
CA ALA A 197 9.24 -0.02 4.95
C ALA A 197 10.41 -1.01 4.97
N ALA A 198 10.15 -2.32 4.98
CA ALA A 198 11.21 -3.33 4.98
C ALA A 198 12.06 -3.31 3.70
N ILE A 199 11.48 -2.88 2.58
CA ILE A 199 12.18 -2.76 1.29
C ILE A 199 12.53 -1.31 0.93
N GLY A 200 12.15 -0.32 1.74
CA GLY A 200 12.31 1.10 1.41
C GLY A 200 11.52 1.50 0.15
N TRP A 201 10.27 1.04 0.03
CA TRP A 201 9.45 1.33 -1.14
C TRP A 201 9.19 2.83 -1.28
N SER A 202 9.51 3.39 -2.45
CA SER A 202 9.49 4.82 -2.76
C SER A 202 8.29 5.26 -3.60
N GLY A 203 7.32 4.38 -3.85
CA GLY A 203 6.12 4.72 -4.62
C GLY A 203 5.40 6.01 -4.20
N PRO A 204 5.25 6.32 -2.90
CA PRO A 204 4.57 7.54 -2.46
C PRO A 204 5.51 8.75 -2.33
N VAL A 205 6.73 8.75 -2.91
CA VAL A 205 7.77 9.76 -2.64
C VAL A 205 7.36 11.21 -2.90
N ASN A 206 6.43 11.45 -3.82
CA ASN A 206 5.89 12.80 -4.07
C ASN A 206 4.92 13.28 -2.98
N TYR A 207 4.52 12.39 -2.09
CA TYR A 207 3.60 12.64 -0.99
C TYR A 207 4.27 12.48 0.39
N GLU A 208 5.00 11.38 0.59
CA GLU A 208 5.71 11.07 1.82
C GLU A 208 7.06 10.40 1.50
N GLY A 209 8.15 11.01 1.99
CA GLY A 209 9.51 10.49 1.82
C GLY A 209 9.90 9.39 2.83
N ASP A 210 9.27 9.38 4.01
CA ASP A 210 9.45 8.32 5.01
C ASP A 210 8.27 7.34 4.98
N VAL A 211 8.37 6.31 4.13
CA VAL A 211 7.31 5.29 3.95
C VAL A 211 6.93 4.56 5.25
N ALA A 212 7.76 4.64 6.30
CA ALA A 212 7.44 4.08 7.60
C ALA A 212 6.21 4.75 8.26
N ARG A 213 5.95 6.03 7.96
CA ARG A 213 4.77 6.76 8.45
C ARG A 213 3.49 6.16 7.86
N LEU A 214 3.49 5.86 6.56
CA LEU A 214 2.39 5.12 5.93
C LEU A 214 2.25 3.71 6.51
N CYS A 215 3.36 3.01 6.76
CA CYS A 215 3.32 1.69 7.40
C CYS A 215 2.70 1.71 8.81
N ALA A 216 2.82 2.82 9.55
CA ALA A 216 2.13 2.98 10.85
C ALA A 216 0.60 3.01 10.68
N VAL A 217 0.10 3.68 9.64
CA VAL A 217 -1.31 3.64 9.24
C VAL A 217 -1.73 2.24 8.81
N LEU A 218 -0.92 1.57 7.98
CA LEU A 218 -1.15 0.19 7.57
C LEU A 218 -1.22 -0.76 8.76
N ARG A 219 -0.42 -0.57 9.82
CA ARG A 219 -0.50 -1.36 11.07
C ARG A 219 -1.83 -1.13 11.79
N SER A 220 -2.28 0.12 11.85
CA SER A 220 -3.59 0.46 12.42
C SER A 220 -4.72 -0.24 11.66
N TRP A 221 -4.67 -0.26 10.32
CA TRP A 221 -5.61 -1.01 9.50
C TRP A 221 -5.44 -2.53 9.59
N GLU A 222 -4.22 -3.03 9.78
CA GLU A 222 -3.93 -4.46 10.01
C GLU A 222 -4.64 -4.93 11.28
N ASP A 223 -4.61 -4.12 12.33
CA ASP A 223 -5.24 -4.42 13.62
C ASP A 223 -6.77 -4.18 13.61
N ARG A 224 -7.27 -3.15 12.91
CA ARG A 224 -8.71 -2.77 12.90
C ARG A 224 -9.55 -3.46 11.84
N PHE A 225 -8.98 -3.69 10.66
CA PHE A 225 -9.70 -4.21 9.49
C PHE A 225 -9.13 -5.54 8.97
N GLY A 226 -8.06 -6.03 9.61
CA GLY A 226 -7.40 -7.27 9.20
C GLY A 226 -6.74 -7.16 7.83
N VAL A 227 -6.24 -5.97 7.46
CA VAL A 227 -5.65 -5.81 6.12
C VAL A 227 -4.34 -6.57 5.96
N ARG A 228 -4.01 -6.94 4.73
CA ARG A 228 -2.69 -7.42 4.33
C ARG A 228 -2.27 -6.72 3.05
N VAL A 229 -1.01 -6.30 2.98
CA VAL A 229 -0.36 -5.88 1.74
C VAL A 229 -0.21 -7.11 0.84
N VAL A 230 -0.88 -7.09 -0.31
CA VAL A 230 -0.92 -8.23 -1.25
C VAL A 230 -0.13 -7.93 -2.52
N ALA A 231 -0.14 -6.68 -2.99
CA ALA A 231 0.67 -6.31 -4.14
C ALA A 231 1.31 -4.93 -4.02
N LEU A 232 2.49 -4.80 -4.64
CA LEU A 232 3.15 -3.53 -4.92
C LEU A 232 3.48 -3.42 -6.41
N THR A 233 3.40 -2.21 -6.94
CA THR A 233 4.07 -1.83 -8.20
C THR A 233 5.12 -0.76 -7.87
N PHE A 234 5.61 -0.05 -8.89
CA PHE A 234 6.43 1.13 -8.68
C PHE A 234 5.77 2.13 -7.70
N ASP A 235 4.48 2.43 -7.91
CA ASP A 235 3.73 3.53 -7.29
C ASP A 235 2.33 3.12 -6.77
N GLN A 236 1.97 1.83 -6.82
CA GLN A 236 0.69 1.32 -6.34
C GLN A 236 0.83 0.32 -5.22
N LEU A 237 -0.10 0.39 -4.27
CA LEU A 237 -0.21 -0.50 -3.13
C LEU A 237 -1.61 -1.11 -3.08
N VAL A 238 -1.68 -2.44 -2.99
CA VAL A 238 -2.94 -3.18 -2.92
C VAL A 238 -3.05 -3.94 -1.61
N LEU A 239 -4.14 -3.70 -0.90
CA LEU A 239 -4.50 -4.36 0.34
C LEU A 239 -5.66 -5.33 0.13
N SER A 240 -5.59 -6.49 0.77
CA SER A 240 -6.78 -7.28 1.07
C SER A 240 -7.41 -6.82 2.39
N VAL A 241 -8.73 -6.95 2.53
CA VAL A 241 -9.49 -6.45 3.70
C VAL A 241 -10.39 -7.54 4.25
N ALA A 242 -10.14 -7.97 5.48
CA ALA A 242 -10.86 -9.07 6.13
C ALA A 242 -12.16 -8.60 6.81
N ALA A 243 -12.18 -7.36 7.30
CA ALA A 243 -13.34 -6.72 7.93
C ALA A 243 -13.73 -5.45 7.16
N PRO A 244 -14.32 -5.57 5.96
CA PRO A 244 -14.73 -4.38 5.21
C PRO A 244 -15.85 -3.63 5.93
N PRO A 245 -15.92 -2.29 5.82
CA PRO A 245 -17.04 -1.50 6.35
C PRO A 245 -18.34 -1.90 5.65
N THR A 246 -19.43 -2.05 6.41
CA THR A 246 -20.70 -2.61 5.90
C THR A 246 -21.84 -1.60 5.92
N THR A 247 -21.62 -0.43 6.51
CA THR A 247 -22.57 0.69 6.52
C THR A 247 -21.96 1.92 5.86
N ALA A 248 -22.82 2.81 5.33
CA ALA A 248 -22.36 4.05 4.72
C ALA A 248 -21.53 4.91 5.68
N ALA A 249 -21.92 4.99 6.96
CA ALA A 249 -21.19 5.77 7.95
C ALA A 249 -19.79 5.20 8.27
N GLU A 250 -19.67 3.87 8.34
CA GLU A 250 -18.35 3.22 8.48
C GLU A 250 -17.49 3.47 7.24
N ALA A 251 -18.08 3.38 6.05
CA ALA A 251 -17.38 3.60 4.80
C ALA A 251 -16.93 5.06 4.63
N GLU A 252 -17.77 6.05 5.00
CA GLU A 252 -17.38 7.47 5.01
C GLU A 252 -16.22 7.73 5.98
N ALA A 253 -16.23 7.12 7.17
CA ALA A 253 -15.13 7.28 8.14
C ALA A 253 -13.82 6.67 7.62
N VAL A 254 -13.86 5.48 7.00
CA VAL A 254 -12.67 4.86 6.37
C VAL A 254 -12.22 5.65 5.14
N ALA A 255 -13.15 6.18 4.35
CA ALA A 255 -12.83 7.03 3.20
C ALA A 255 -12.09 8.32 3.61
N ALA A 256 -12.39 8.89 4.78
CA ALA A 256 -11.63 10.02 5.30
C ALA A 256 -10.17 9.65 5.62
N GLU A 257 -9.92 8.46 6.18
CA GLU A 257 -8.56 7.95 6.36
C GLU A 257 -7.87 7.67 5.01
N HIS A 258 -8.58 7.11 4.04
CA HIS A 258 -8.03 6.89 2.69
C HIS A 258 -7.65 8.21 2.02
N PHE A 259 -8.49 9.24 2.15
CA PHE A 259 -8.19 10.57 1.63
C PHE A 259 -6.93 11.16 2.26
N ALA A 260 -6.79 11.11 3.58
CA ALA A 260 -5.57 11.54 4.26
C ALA A 260 -4.36 10.65 3.96
N PHE A 261 -4.54 9.40 3.55
CA PHE A 261 -3.44 8.47 3.25
C PHE A 261 -2.95 8.59 1.80
N CYS A 262 -3.86 8.87 0.88
CA CYS A 262 -3.64 8.92 -0.57
C CYS A 262 -4.77 9.76 -1.19
N PRO A 263 -4.63 11.10 -1.22
CA PRO A 263 -5.65 12.01 -1.77
C PRO A 263 -5.96 11.73 -3.25
N ASP A 264 -4.95 11.31 -4.02
CA ASP A 264 -5.04 11.05 -5.47
C ASP A 264 -6.14 10.07 -5.86
N ASN A 265 -6.44 9.10 -5.00
CA ASN A 265 -7.55 8.17 -5.19
C ASN A 265 -8.92 8.85 -5.35
N ILE A 266 -9.07 10.06 -4.81
CA ILE A 266 -10.30 10.85 -4.86
C ILE A 266 -10.11 12.04 -5.81
N THR A 267 -9.02 12.79 -5.70
CA THR A 267 -8.81 14.02 -6.47
C THR A 267 -8.49 13.76 -7.95
N GLN A 268 -7.95 12.58 -8.27
CA GLN A 268 -7.63 12.13 -9.63
C GLN A 268 -8.40 10.85 -10.03
N GLY A 269 -9.24 10.33 -9.15
CA GLY A 269 -10.03 9.12 -9.38
C GLY A 269 -11.37 9.36 -10.07
N GLU A 270 -12.10 8.28 -10.36
CA GLU A 270 -13.45 8.36 -10.96
C GLU A 270 -14.49 8.92 -9.97
N SER A 271 -14.25 8.73 -8.67
CA SER A 271 -15.12 9.17 -7.58
C SER A 271 -14.59 10.44 -6.92
N GLU A 272 -14.80 11.58 -7.58
CA GLU A 272 -14.28 12.90 -7.21
C GLU A 272 -14.92 13.53 -5.93
N THR A 273 -15.53 12.74 -5.04
CA THR A 273 -15.95 13.18 -3.71
C THR A 273 -15.78 12.05 -2.71
N LEU A 274 -15.47 12.37 -1.46
CA LEU A 274 -15.28 11.40 -0.38
C LEU A 274 -16.52 10.49 -0.22
N ARG A 275 -17.73 11.04 -0.35
CA ARG A 275 -18.97 10.24 -0.32
C ARG A 275 -19.12 9.28 -1.48
N ALA A 276 -18.82 9.71 -2.70
CA ALA A 276 -18.87 8.83 -3.86
C ALA A 276 -17.84 7.71 -3.69
N TYR A 277 -16.61 8.07 -3.32
CA TYR A 277 -15.54 7.11 -3.06
C TYR A 277 -15.89 6.14 -1.93
N ALA A 278 -16.50 6.62 -0.84
CA ALA A 278 -16.98 5.76 0.24
C ALA A 278 -18.01 4.73 -0.26
N ALA A 279 -18.96 5.15 -1.10
CA ALA A 279 -20.00 4.28 -1.62
C ALA A 279 -19.47 3.28 -2.66
N ASP A 280 -18.59 3.74 -3.53
CA ASP A 280 -18.16 3.01 -4.71
C ASP A 280 -16.89 2.18 -4.45
N GLU A 281 -15.93 2.69 -3.67
CA GLU A 281 -14.59 2.10 -3.50
C GLU A 281 -14.29 1.58 -2.08
N VAL A 282 -15.15 1.84 -1.10
CA VAL A 282 -14.92 1.42 0.30
C VAL A 282 -16.01 0.49 0.84
N LEU A 283 -17.28 0.83 0.64
CA LEU A 283 -18.41 0.08 1.20
C LEU A 283 -18.43 -1.39 0.72
N GLY A 284 -18.26 -2.32 1.66
CA GLY A 284 -18.22 -3.75 1.41
C GLY A 284 -17.03 -4.22 0.55
N ARG A 285 -16.05 -3.34 0.27
CA ARG A 285 -14.92 -3.65 -0.61
C ARG A 285 -13.86 -4.44 0.15
N ARG A 286 -13.48 -5.58 -0.43
CA ARG A 286 -12.52 -6.55 0.12
C ARG A 286 -11.08 -6.30 -0.33
N VAL A 287 -10.92 -5.32 -1.20
CA VAL A 287 -9.65 -4.88 -1.77
C VAL A 287 -9.65 -3.36 -1.68
N TRP A 288 -8.56 -2.80 -1.16
CA TRP A 288 -8.27 -1.37 -1.25
C TRP A 288 -7.02 -1.19 -2.08
N SER A 289 -7.04 -0.24 -3.01
CA SER A 289 -5.90 0.08 -3.86
C SER A 289 -5.57 1.56 -3.74
N PHE A 290 -4.29 1.88 -3.73
CA PHE A 290 -3.77 3.23 -3.62
C PHE A 290 -2.72 3.43 -4.70
N TRP A 291 -2.69 4.62 -5.29
CA TRP A 291 -1.74 5.04 -6.31
C TRP A 291 -1.33 6.48 -6.03
N TRP A 292 -0.05 6.76 -6.19
CA TRP A 292 0.52 8.11 -6.06
C TRP A 292 1.17 8.50 -7.40
N ASP A 293 0.94 9.73 -7.86
CA ASP A 293 1.64 10.30 -9.04
C ASP A 293 3.03 10.82 -8.68
#